data_AF-A0A533UA71-F1
#
_entry.id   AF-A0A533UA71-F1
#
_cell.length_a   1.000
_cell.length_b   1.000
_cell.length_c   1.000
_cell.angle_alpha   90.00
_cell.angle_beta   90.00
_cell.angle_gamma   90.00
#
_symmetry.space_group_name_H-M   'P 1'
#
loop_
_entity.id
_entity.type
_entity.pdbx_description
1 polymer ?
#
loop_
_entity_poly.entity_id
_entity_poly.type
_entity_poly.pdbx_seq_one_letter_code
_entity_poly.pdbx_strand_id
1 'polypeptide(L)'
;MAKVIFQSITQQKFSNKIIDLVGPKIITFNGYVRDFIQGKKITIKNIDLEEAYRTALHNPKADFGIDDLNILVGDYIGNHKKLKSMSGIEFKTHKAVLETSSLS
;
A
#
# COMPACT_ATOMS: atom_id res chain seq x y z
N MET A 1 2.80 -11.45 0.57
CA MET A 1 2.07 -11.38 -0.71
C MET A 1 2.19 -12.69 -1.51
N ALA A 2 3.40 -13.13 -1.87
CA ALA A 2 3.63 -14.33 -2.70
C ALA A 2 2.86 -15.60 -2.26
N LYS A 3 2.74 -15.83 -0.94
CA LYS A 3 1.98 -16.97 -0.40
C LYS A 3 0.49 -16.98 -0.83
N VAL A 4 -0.17 -15.82 -0.88
CA VAL A 4 -1.58 -15.72 -1.31
C VAL A 4 -1.71 -16.02 -2.80
N ILE A 5 -0.79 -15.50 -3.62
CA ILE A 5 -0.77 -15.73 -5.07
C ILE A 5 -0.53 -17.22 -5.36
N PHE A 6 0.41 -17.85 -4.65
CA PHE A 6 0.63 -19.28 -4.75
C PHE A 6 -0.62 -20.08 -4.37
N GLN A 7 -1.29 -19.72 -3.26
CA GLN A 7 -2.55 -20.34 -2.87
C GLN A 7 -3.66 -20.14 -3.90
N SER A 8 -3.75 -18.98 -4.55
CA SER A 8 -4.78 -18.73 -5.56
C SER A 8 -4.61 -19.56 -6.83
N ILE A 9 -3.38 -19.94 -7.15
CA ILE A 9 -3.07 -20.82 -8.29
C ILE A 9 -3.31 -22.29 -7.92
N THR A 10 -3.00 -22.67 -6.67
CA THR A 10 -2.96 -24.09 -6.25
C THR A 10 -4.22 -24.59 -5.54
N GLN A 11 -5.09 -23.70 -5.03
CA GLN A 11 -6.24 -24.09 -4.21
C GLN A 11 -7.56 -23.64 -4.82
N GLN A 12 -8.44 -24.61 -5.09
CA GLN A 12 -9.75 -24.39 -5.75
C GLN A 12 -10.63 -23.35 -5.05
N LYS A 13 -10.51 -23.16 -3.73
CA LYS A 13 -11.30 -22.20 -2.96
C LYS A 13 -11.11 -20.73 -3.39
N PHE A 14 -10.04 -20.44 -4.12
CA PHE A 14 -9.76 -19.13 -4.71
C PHE A 14 -10.30 -18.97 -6.13
N SER A 15 -10.78 -20.04 -6.75
CA SER A 15 -11.29 -20.01 -8.12
C SER A 15 -12.49 -19.07 -8.25
N ASN A 16 -12.45 -18.21 -9.27
CA ASN A 16 -13.47 -17.21 -9.57
C ASN A 16 -13.75 -16.25 -8.39
N LYS A 17 -12.72 -15.94 -7.59
CA LYS A 17 -12.81 -14.98 -6.48
C LYS A 17 -11.95 -13.75 -6.76
N ILE A 18 -12.54 -12.57 -6.54
CA ILE A 18 -11.81 -11.30 -6.46
C ILE A 18 -11.41 -11.08 -5.01
N ILE A 19 -10.12 -10.86 -4.76
CA ILE A 19 -9.55 -10.67 -3.42
C ILE A 19 -8.58 -9.50 -3.45
N ASP A 20 -8.73 -8.60 -2.48
CA ASP A 20 -7.81 -7.48 -2.27
C ASP A 20 -6.59 -7.97 -1.49
N LEU A 21 -5.39 -7.69 -2.02
CA LEU A 21 -4.14 -8.04 -1.34
C LEU A 21 -3.74 -6.94 -0.36
N VAL A 22 -4.37 -6.95 0.83
CA VAL A 22 -4.21 -5.89 1.84
C VAL A 22 -3.71 -6.38 3.19
N GLY A 23 -3.01 -5.50 3.91
CA GLY A 23 -2.53 -5.76 5.27
C GLY A 23 -3.64 -5.69 6.33
N PRO A 24 -3.32 -6.06 7.59
CA PRO A 24 -4.29 -6.16 8.68
C PRO A 24 -4.72 -4.81 9.27
N LYS A 25 -4.08 -3.70 8.87
CA LYS A 25 -4.30 -2.38 9.43
C LYS A 25 -4.43 -1.34 8.32
N ILE A 26 -5.49 -0.54 8.38
CA ILE A 26 -5.64 0.67 7.58
C ILE A 26 -4.77 1.77 8.20
N ILE A 27 -4.06 2.53 7.37
CA ILE A 27 -3.17 3.60 7.79
C ILE A 27 -3.24 4.78 6.82
N THR A 28 -3.14 6.00 7.34
CA THR A 28 -3.01 7.19 6.50
C THR A 28 -1.60 7.29 5.93
N PHE A 29 -1.44 7.93 4.77
CA PHE A 29 -0.11 8.16 4.19
C PHE A 29 0.85 8.84 5.19
N ASN A 30 0.40 9.90 5.86
CA ASN A 30 1.19 10.59 6.88
C ASN A 30 1.57 9.69 8.06
N GLY A 31 0.66 8.79 8.49
CA GLY A 31 0.96 7.80 9.52
C GLY A 31 2.03 6.81 9.06
N TYR A 32 1.92 6.31 7.82
CA TYR A 32 2.88 5.38 7.24
C TYR A 32 4.28 6.01 7.12
N VAL A 33 4.36 7.24 6.59
CA VAL A 33 5.63 7.99 6.49
C VAL A 33 6.26 8.17 7.87
N ARG A 34 5.48 8.55 8.89
CA ARG A 34 5.98 8.72 10.27
C ARG A 34 6.53 7.41 10.86
N ASP A 35 5.88 6.28 10.59
CA ASP A 35 6.35 4.98 11.04
C ASP A 35 7.65 4.57 10.31
N PHE A 36 7.78 4.89 9.03
CA PHE A 36 8.93 4.53 8.20
C PHE A 36 10.20 5.34 8.55
N ILE A 37 10.06 6.63 8.86
CA ILE A 37 11.22 7.50 9.16
C ILE A 37 11.83 7.26 10.54
N GLN A 38 11.17 6.47 11.41
CA GLN A 38 11.66 6.07 12.74
C GLN A 38 12.26 7.22 13.56
N GLY A 39 11.57 8.37 13.61
CA GLY A 39 12.00 9.53 14.41
C GLY A 39 13.01 10.47 13.75
N LYS A 40 13.44 10.20 12.50
CA LYS A 40 14.21 11.18 11.71
C LYS A 40 13.38 12.44 11.48
N LYS A 41 14.00 13.60 11.62
CA LYS A 41 13.34 14.90 11.41
C LYS A 41 13.16 15.15 9.91
N ILE A 42 11.96 14.88 9.41
CA ILE A 42 11.55 15.26 8.04
C ILE A 42 10.34 16.20 8.09
N THR A 43 10.22 17.04 7.07
CA THR A 43 9.06 17.90 6.88
C THR A 43 8.19 17.32 5.78
N ILE A 44 6.96 16.93 6.13
CA ILE A 44 5.92 16.59 5.15
C ILE A 44 5.37 17.91 4.61
N LYS A 45 5.43 18.10 3.29
CA LYS A 45 4.89 19.27 2.61
C LYS A 45 3.65 18.86 1.82
N ASN A 46 2.61 19.69 1.87
CA ASN A 46 1.48 19.57 0.97
C ASN A 46 1.89 20.09 -0.41
N ILE A 47 1.40 19.45 -1.45
CA ILE A 47 1.56 19.86 -2.84
C ILE A 47 0.22 20.35 -3.38
N ASP A 48 0.26 21.26 -4.34
CA ASP A 48 -0.93 21.63 -5.09
C ASP A 48 -1.29 20.50 -6.07
N LEU A 49 -2.52 19.99 -5.95
CA LEU A 49 -2.94 18.82 -6.71
C LEU A 49 -3.12 19.13 -8.20
N GLU A 50 -3.70 20.28 -8.53
CA GLU A 50 -3.94 20.68 -9.91
C GLU A 50 -2.62 20.91 -10.63
N GLU A 51 -1.67 21.59 -9.97
CA GLU A 51 -0.32 21.80 -10.48
C GLU A 51 0.40 20.46 -10.72
N ALA A 52 0.26 19.51 -9.80
CA ALA A 52 0.87 18.19 -9.92
C ALA A 52 0.31 17.43 -11.15
N TYR A 53 -1.00 17.42 -11.35
CA TYR A 53 -1.62 16.81 -12.54
C TYR A 53 -1.20 17.53 -13.82
N ARG A 54 -1.20 18.88 -13.84
CA ARG A 54 -0.77 19.65 -15.00
C ARG A 54 0.68 19.34 -15.35
N THR A 55 1.56 19.26 -14.36
CA THR A 55 2.96 18.91 -14.56
C THR A 55 3.11 17.50 -15.12
N ALA A 56 2.40 16.52 -14.55
CA ALA A 56 2.43 15.13 -15.00
C ALA A 56 1.95 14.95 -16.46
N LEU A 57 0.97 15.76 -16.92
CA LEU A 57 0.48 15.71 -18.30
C LEU A 57 1.49 16.26 -19.33
N HIS A 58 2.28 17.26 -18.96
CA HIS A 58 3.10 18.02 -19.91
C HIS A 58 4.60 17.75 -19.78
N ASN A 59 5.05 17.15 -18.68
CA ASN A 59 6.46 16.87 -18.42
C ASN A 59 6.69 15.37 -18.19
N PRO A 60 7.23 14.65 -19.19
CA PRO A 60 7.60 13.23 -19.05
C PRO A 60 8.65 12.93 -17.97
N LYS A 61 9.33 13.96 -17.46
CA LYS A 61 10.31 13.87 -16.36
C LYS A 61 9.74 14.37 -15.03
N ALA A 62 8.42 14.51 -14.91
CA ALA A 62 7.79 14.87 -13.64
C ALA A 62 8.08 13.80 -12.56
N ASP A 63 8.14 14.24 -11.30
CA ASP A 63 8.38 13.34 -10.17
C ASP A 63 7.24 12.32 -9.96
N PHE A 64 6.04 12.67 -10.40
CA PHE A 64 4.83 11.85 -10.31
C PHE A 64 4.15 11.76 -11.68
N GLY A 65 3.74 10.56 -12.06
CA GLY A 65 2.85 10.33 -13.20
C GLY A 65 1.38 10.52 -12.82
N ILE A 66 0.51 10.52 -13.84
CA ILE A 66 -0.95 10.63 -13.66
C ILE A 66 -1.49 9.48 -12.80
N ASP A 67 -0.99 8.26 -13.02
CA ASP A 67 -1.43 7.09 -12.26
C ASP A 67 -1.01 7.16 -10.79
N ASP A 68 0.19 7.68 -10.50
CA ASP A 68 0.65 7.88 -9.12
C ASP A 68 -0.27 8.85 -8.37
N LEU A 69 -0.62 9.97 -9.01
CA LEU A 69 -1.52 10.96 -8.44
C LEU A 69 -2.94 10.38 -8.25
N ASN A 70 -3.44 9.62 -9.22
CA ASN A 70 -4.74 8.94 -9.14
C ASN A 70 -4.78 7.95 -7.95
N ILE A 71 -3.67 7.26 -7.68
CA ILE A 71 -3.56 6.37 -6.51
C ILE A 71 -3.62 7.19 -5.21
N LEU A 72 -2.92 8.33 -5.15
CA LEU A 72 -2.83 9.17 -3.94
C LEU A 72 -4.14 9.86 -3.57
N VAL A 73 -4.98 10.22 -4.55
CA VAL A 73 -6.28 10.87 -4.28
C VAL A 73 -7.40 9.88 -3.98
N GLY A 74 -7.22 8.60 -4.30
CA GLY A 74 -8.24 7.59 -4.10
C GLY A 74 -8.28 7.05 -2.67
N ASP A 75 -9.49 6.80 -2.16
CA ASP A 75 -9.72 6.16 -0.86
C ASP A 75 -9.81 4.63 -1.01
N TYR A 76 -8.72 4.01 -1.45
CA TYR A 76 -8.67 2.57 -1.71
C TYR A 76 -8.55 1.76 -0.41
N ILE A 77 -9.68 1.23 0.06
CA ILE A 77 -9.73 0.36 1.24
C ILE A 77 -10.15 -1.06 0.83
N GLY A 78 -9.24 -2.03 0.98
CA GLY A 78 -9.53 -3.44 0.69
C GLY A 78 -10.05 -4.23 1.89
N ASN A 79 -10.68 -5.38 1.61
CA ASN A 79 -11.30 -6.23 2.64
C ASN A 79 -10.32 -7.25 3.23
N HIS A 80 -9.56 -6.84 4.26
CA HIS A 80 -8.63 -7.73 4.96
C HIS A 80 -9.30 -8.95 5.58
N LYS A 81 -10.52 -8.83 6.12
CA LYS A 81 -11.23 -9.95 6.77
C LYS A 81 -11.47 -11.09 5.78
N LYS A 82 -11.89 -10.75 4.56
CA LYS A 82 -12.08 -11.70 3.46
C LYS A 82 -10.76 -12.37 3.07
N LEU A 83 -9.69 -11.59 2.91
CA LEU A 83 -8.37 -12.14 2.60
C LEU A 83 -7.89 -13.11 3.70
N LYS A 84 -8.01 -12.72 4.97
CA LYS A 84 -7.59 -13.55 6.11
C LYS A 84 -8.38 -14.84 6.20
N SER A 85 -9.72 -14.78 6.11
CA SER A 85 -10.55 -15.98 6.21
C SER A 85 -10.30 -16.97 5.07
N MET A 86 -10.09 -16.48 3.85
CA MET A 86 -9.83 -17.35 2.70
C MET A 86 -8.42 -17.96 2.73
N SER A 87 -7.40 -17.16 3.04
CA SER A 87 -6.00 -17.61 3.01
C SER A 87 -5.58 -18.43 4.24
N GLY A 88 -6.20 -18.18 5.40
CA GLY A 88 -5.78 -18.75 6.68
C GLY A 88 -4.39 -18.27 7.12
N ILE A 89 -3.87 -17.20 6.51
CA ILE A 89 -2.55 -16.65 6.83
C ILE A 89 -2.69 -15.68 8.00
N GLU A 90 -1.75 -15.75 8.94
CA GLU A 90 -1.56 -14.68 9.92
C GLU A 90 -0.69 -13.57 9.31
N PHE A 91 -1.25 -12.36 9.27
CA PHE A 91 -0.60 -11.20 8.66
C PHE A 91 0.10 -10.36 9.72
N LYS A 92 1.31 -9.90 9.41
CA LYS A 92 2.04 -8.93 10.23
C LYS A 92 1.63 -7.51 9.84
N THR A 93 1.60 -6.61 10.81
CA THR A 93 1.47 -5.17 10.55
C THR A 93 2.74 -4.63 9.91
N HIS A 94 2.65 -3.50 9.22
CA HIS A 94 3.84 -2.85 8.66
C HIS A 94 4.84 -2.45 9.75
N LYS A 95 4.39 -2.04 10.94
CA LYS A 95 5.27 -1.77 12.10
C LYS A 95 6.08 -2.99 12.51
N ALA A 96 5.41 -4.12 12.72
CA ALA A 96 6.08 -5.35 13.09
C ALA A 96 7.08 -5.79 12.03
N VAL A 97 6.77 -5.58 10.74
CA VAL A 97 7.74 -5.79 9.66
C VAL A 97 8.92 -4.84 9.83
N LEU A 98 8.69 -3.52 9.89
CA LEU A 98 9.74 -2.50 10.02
C LEU A 98 10.69 -2.76 11.21
N GLU A 99 10.16 -3.11 12.37
CA GLU A 99 10.94 -3.45 13.57
C GLU A 99 11.82 -4.70 13.34
N THR A 100 11.28 -5.73 12.67
CA THR A 100 12.04 -6.94 12.34
C THR A 100 12.99 -6.79 11.16
N SER A 101 12.76 -5.77 10.30
CA SER A 101 13.57 -5.47 9.12
C SER A 101 14.52 -4.30 9.32
N SER A 102 14.58 -3.72 10.53
CA SER A 102 15.81 -3.10 11.06
C SER A 102 16.89 -4.19 11.10
N LEU A 103 17.43 -4.47 9.92
CA LEU A 103 18.67 -5.20 9.73
C LEU A 103 19.72 -4.49 10.57
N SER A 104 20.33 -5.24 11.48
CA SER A 104 21.65 -4.96 12.03
C SER A 104 22.64 -4.56 10.95
#